data_AF-A0A4Y2Q2Z0-F1
#
_entry.id   AF-A0A4Y2Q2Z0-F1
#
_cell.length_a   1.000
_cell.length_b   1.000
_cell.length_c   1.000
_cell.angle_alpha   90.00
_cell.angle_beta   90.00
_cell.angle_gamma   90.00
#
_symmetry.space_group_name_H-M   'P 1'
#
loop_
_entity.id
_entity.type
_entity.pdbx_description
1 polymer ?
#
loop_
_entity_poly.entity_id
_entity_poly.type
_entity_poly.pdbx_seq_one_letter_code
_entity_poly.pdbx_strand_id
1 'polypeptide(L)'
;MDGKMDYDKINEFWELENMGINSQENINLEMQILEKFEENTTYTNGRYETKLLWKDDQSQLNNNYEIAKKRLFNLNDKFKRDKNLYLNYKEIIQQQLKDGIVEYANCEPNNTCPGYFMPHHAVIREQKETTKVRICFDASSKSKSQVSLNDLLYSGPNLNPELLRIVLKFRIGKIAMCADIQRAFLEIGIKENDRKYLQFLWGQDNGTCLDLEGKPIRALKMKRVPFGVNCSPFILAATIRTHLKKYPHLEVTQKLNDIC
;
A
#
# COMPACT_ATOMS: atom_id res chain seq x y z
N MET A 1 1.38 57.83 -15.72
CA MET A 1 2.23 56.65 -15.99
C MET A 1 1.28 55.47 -16.06
N ASP A 2 0.91 55.08 -17.27
CA ASP A 2 -0.03 54.00 -17.53
C ASP A 2 0.61 52.66 -17.20
N GLY A 3 0.31 52.14 -16.01
CA GLY A 3 0.66 50.78 -15.62
C GLY A 3 -0.26 49.79 -16.32
N LYS A 4 -0.02 49.52 -17.61
CA LYS A 4 -0.61 48.35 -18.27
C LYS A 4 -0.07 47.12 -17.55
N MET A 5 -0.97 46.41 -16.88
CA MET A 5 -0.69 45.12 -16.27
C MET A 5 -0.33 44.16 -17.40
N ASP A 6 0.93 43.76 -17.43
CA ASP A 6 1.52 42.91 -18.47
C ASP A 6 1.08 41.46 -18.19
N TYR A 7 -0.03 41.06 -18.82
CA TYR A 7 -0.64 39.75 -18.62
C TYR A 7 0.31 38.60 -19.00
N ASP A 8 1.26 38.84 -19.91
CA ASP A 8 2.25 37.83 -20.30
C ASP A 8 3.24 37.58 -19.16
N LYS A 9 3.68 38.62 -18.44
CA LYS A 9 4.52 38.47 -17.24
C LYS A 9 3.81 37.83 -16.07
N ILE A 10 2.50 38.07 -15.93
CA ILE A 10 1.69 37.40 -14.89
C ILE A 10 1.53 35.93 -15.24
N ASN A 11 1.22 35.60 -16.50
CA ASN A 11 1.16 34.19 -16.94
C ASN A 11 2.50 33.49 -16.74
N GLU A 12 3.61 34.11 -17.15
CA GLU A 12 4.97 33.60 -16.93
C GLU A 12 5.26 33.39 -15.43
N PHE A 13 4.83 34.30 -14.54
CA PHE A 13 4.96 34.12 -13.09
C PHE A 13 4.10 32.97 -12.52
N TRP A 14 2.96 32.66 -13.16
CA TRP A 14 2.06 31.58 -12.78
C TRP A 14 2.35 30.24 -13.48
N GLU A 15 3.28 30.21 -14.44
CA GLU A 15 3.75 28.97 -15.03
C GLU A 15 4.47 28.13 -13.96
N LEU A 16 4.02 26.88 -13.81
CA LEU A 16 4.51 25.94 -12.79
C LEU A 16 6.03 25.76 -12.83
N GLU A 17 6.62 25.93 -14.01
CA GLU A 17 8.06 25.85 -14.26
C GLU A 17 8.84 26.96 -13.53
N ASN A 18 8.28 28.17 -13.43
CA ASN A 18 8.87 29.29 -12.68
C ASN A 18 8.69 29.19 -11.17
N MET A 19 7.80 28.29 -10.70
CA MET A 19 7.66 27.93 -9.28
C MET A 19 8.59 26.77 -8.88
N GLY A 20 9.50 26.34 -9.76
CA GLY A 20 10.42 25.22 -9.52
C GLY A 20 9.78 23.84 -9.65
N ILE A 21 8.56 23.77 -10.19
CA ILE A 21 7.91 22.50 -10.55
C ILE A 21 8.29 22.22 -11.99
N ASN A 22 9.38 21.49 -12.20
CA ASN A 22 9.82 21.09 -13.54
C ASN A 22 8.81 20.10 -14.12
N SER A 23 7.82 20.62 -14.86
CA SER A 23 6.60 19.91 -15.23
C SER A 23 6.91 18.69 -16.11
N GLN A 24 7.81 18.87 -17.07
CA GLN A 24 8.14 17.87 -18.08
C GLN A 24 8.94 16.67 -17.50
N GLU A 25 9.90 16.92 -16.61
CA GLU A 25 10.69 15.85 -15.97
C GLU A 25 9.82 14.98 -15.06
N ASN A 26 8.91 15.61 -14.31
CA ASN A 26 7.95 14.91 -13.47
C ASN A 26 6.98 14.07 -14.31
N ILE A 27 6.43 14.60 -15.40
CA ILE A 27 5.56 13.86 -16.32
C ILE A 27 6.28 12.65 -16.90
N ASN A 28 7.53 12.82 -17.35
CA ASN A 28 8.33 11.73 -17.91
C ASN A 28 8.56 10.61 -16.87
N LEU A 29 8.87 10.97 -15.62
CA LEU A 29 9.04 10.00 -14.55
C LEU A 29 7.73 9.26 -14.22
N GLU A 30 6.61 9.97 -14.15
CA GLU A 30 5.30 9.37 -13.91
C GLU A 30 4.91 8.38 -15.01
N MET A 31 5.16 8.71 -16.28
CA MET A 31 4.96 7.81 -17.41
C MET A 31 5.84 6.55 -17.30
N GLN A 32 7.12 6.71 -16.97
CA GLN A 32 8.02 5.56 -16.79
C GLN A 32 7.57 4.65 -15.64
N ILE A 33 7.05 5.20 -14.54
CA ILE A 33 6.52 4.40 -13.42
C ILE A 33 5.28 3.61 -13.88
N LEU A 34 4.38 4.24 -14.65
CA LEU A 34 3.21 3.58 -15.21
C LEU A 34 3.58 2.45 -16.17
N GLU A 35 4.52 2.68 -17.09
CA GLU A 35 5.00 1.67 -18.04
C GLU A 35 5.64 0.48 -17.29
N LYS A 36 6.55 0.75 -16.35
CA LYS A 36 7.14 -0.29 -15.49
C LYS A 36 6.08 -1.07 -14.73
N PHE A 37 5.03 -0.41 -14.24
CA PHE A 37 3.92 -1.08 -13.57
C PHE A 37 3.16 -1.99 -14.53
N GLU A 38 2.78 -1.51 -15.72
CA GLU A 38 2.04 -2.28 -16.72
C GLU A 38 2.86 -3.51 -17.20
N GLU A 39 4.16 -3.35 -17.46
CA GLU A 39 5.08 -4.44 -17.83
C GLU A 39 5.22 -5.50 -16.74
N ASN A 40 5.28 -5.07 -15.48
CA ASN A 40 5.44 -5.99 -14.34
C ASN A 40 4.12 -6.60 -13.86
N THR A 41 2.98 -6.14 -14.35
CA THR A 41 1.65 -6.57 -13.90
C THR A 41 1.07 -7.63 -14.82
N THR A 42 0.76 -8.79 -14.25
CA THR A 42 0.17 -9.91 -14.97
C THR A 42 -1.18 -10.27 -14.38
N TYR A 43 -2.13 -10.71 -15.21
CA TYR A 43 -3.42 -11.24 -14.75
C TYR A 43 -3.44 -12.75 -14.93
N THR A 44 -3.39 -13.49 -13.83
CA THR A 44 -3.34 -14.96 -13.81
C THR A 44 -4.35 -15.51 -12.81
N ASN A 45 -5.06 -16.59 -13.17
CA ASN A 45 -6.01 -17.28 -12.30
C ASN A 45 -7.03 -16.34 -11.61
N GLY A 46 -7.58 -15.40 -12.37
CA GLY A 46 -8.59 -14.46 -11.85
C GLY A 46 -8.03 -13.28 -11.05
N ARG A 47 -6.71 -13.14 -10.94
CA ARG A 47 -6.07 -12.15 -10.05
C ARG A 47 -4.93 -11.39 -10.74
N TYR A 48 -4.79 -10.11 -10.41
CA TYR A 48 -3.62 -9.31 -10.78
C TYR A 48 -2.44 -9.61 -9.84
N GLU A 49 -1.24 -9.74 -10.39
CA GLU A 49 0.00 -9.86 -9.64
C GLU A 49 1.05 -8.90 -10.21
N THR A 50 1.71 -8.13 -9.33
CA THR A 50 2.66 -7.08 -9.72
C THR A 50 3.92 -7.11 -8.84
N LYS A 51 4.90 -6.27 -9.19
CA LYS A 51 6.12 -6.05 -8.39
C LYS A 51 6.00 -4.77 -7.57
N LEU A 52 6.84 -4.64 -6.56
CA LEU A 52 7.05 -3.37 -5.88
C LEU A 52 7.73 -2.36 -6.82
N LEU A 53 7.40 -1.08 -6.67
CA LEU A 53 7.89 0.00 -7.53
C LEU A 53 9.23 0.55 -7.03
N TRP A 54 10.31 -0.21 -7.25
CA TRP A 54 11.65 0.16 -6.80
C TRP A 54 12.19 1.42 -7.49
N LYS A 55 12.73 2.35 -6.69
CA LYS A 55 13.51 3.53 -7.12
C LYS A 55 14.95 3.17 -7.41
N ASP A 56 15.56 2.53 -6.41
CA ASP A 56 16.97 2.24 -6.34
C ASP A 56 17.18 0.74 -6.11
N ASP A 57 18.45 0.33 -6.07
CA ASP A 57 18.82 -1.06 -5.80
C ASP A 57 18.37 -1.51 -4.40
N GLN A 58 17.77 -2.69 -4.37
CA GLN A 58 17.25 -3.33 -3.17
C GLN A 58 18.38 -3.70 -2.18
N SER A 59 19.64 -3.76 -2.63
CA SER A 59 20.81 -4.06 -1.82
C SER A 59 21.05 -3.06 -0.68
N GLN A 60 20.54 -1.83 -0.82
CA GLN A 60 20.65 -0.79 0.21
C GLN A 60 19.70 -1.01 1.39
N LEU A 61 18.67 -1.85 1.22
CA LEU A 61 17.65 -2.05 2.24
C LEU A 61 18.14 -2.99 3.33
N ASN A 62 18.46 -2.41 4.48
CA ASN A 62 18.83 -3.18 5.66
C ASN A 62 17.64 -3.85 6.33
N ASN A 63 17.92 -4.99 6.96
CA ASN A 63 16.93 -5.73 7.73
C ASN A 63 16.47 -4.88 8.95
N ASN A 64 15.15 -4.81 9.16
CA ASN A 64 14.51 -4.01 10.22
C ASN A 64 13.95 -4.86 11.39
N TYR A 65 14.47 -6.07 11.58
CA TYR A 65 13.96 -7.09 12.50
C TYR A 65 13.91 -6.60 13.95
N GLU A 66 14.99 -6.01 14.48
CA GLU A 66 15.03 -5.58 15.89
C GLU A 66 13.98 -4.51 16.21
N ILE A 67 13.74 -3.58 15.27
CA ILE A 67 12.70 -2.56 15.42
C ILE A 67 11.31 -3.19 15.33
N ALA A 68 11.08 -4.07 14.35
CA ALA A 68 9.82 -4.81 14.22
C ALA A 68 9.52 -5.67 15.46
N LYS A 69 10.54 -6.33 16.02
CA LYS A 69 10.46 -7.12 17.25
C LYS A 69 10.06 -6.24 18.42
N LYS A 70 10.77 -5.13 18.66
CA LYS A 70 10.42 -4.20 19.75
C LYS A 70 8.97 -3.69 19.62
N ARG A 71 8.53 -3.37 18.40
CA ARG A 71 7.16 -2.93 18.11
C ARG A 71 6.13 -4.05 18.37
N LEU A 72 6.47 -5.30 18.06
CA LEU A 72 5.63 -6.47 18.37
C LEU A 72 5.48 -6.67 19.88
N PHE A 73 6.54 -6.52 20.67
CA PHE A 73 6.46 -6.60 22.14
C PHE A 73 5.52 -5.52 22.69
N ASN A 74 5.67 -4.27 22.23
CA ASN A 74 4.78 -3.17 22.62
C ASN A 74 3.32 -3.42 22.23
N LEU A 75 3.08 -4.03 21.05
CA LEU A 75 1.76 -4.43 20.60
C LEU A 75 1.21 -5.55 21.51
N ASN A 76 2.05 -6.50 21.91
CA ASN A 76 1.67 -7.56 22.83
C ASN A 76 1.29 -7.03 24.22
N ASP A 77 1.98 -6.01 24.72
CA ASP A 77 1.59 -5.34 25.96
C ASP A 77 0.22 -4.65 25.85
N LYS A 78 -0.17 -4.20 24.65
CA LYS A 78 -1.54 -3.75 24.39
C LYS A 78 -2.53 -4.91 24.39
N PHE A 79 -2.19 -6.03 23.76
CA PHE A 79 -3.02 -7.25 23.79
C PHE A 79 -3.28 -7.77 25.20
N LYS A 80 -2.26 -7.73 26.08
CA LYS A 80 -2.40 -8.10 27.50
C LYS A 80 -3.43 -7.21 28.23
N ARG A 81 -3.55 -5.93 27.85
CA ARG A 81 -4.52 -4.97 28.43
C ARG A 81 -5.90 -5.04 27.79
N ASP A 82 -5.96 -5.30 26.48
CA ASP A 82 -7.20 -5.38 25.70
C ASP A 82 -7.30 -6.72 24.96
N LYS A 83 -8.01 -7.66 25.60
CA LYS A 83 -8.24 -9.01 25.07
C LYS A 83 -9.11 -9.00 23.81
N ASN A 84 -10.05 -8.04 23.69
CA ASN A 84 -10.91 -7.96 22.50
C ASN A 84 -10.09 -7.52 21.28
N LEU A 85 -9.17 -6.58 21.47
CA LEU A 85 -8.22 -6.21 20.41
C LEU A 85 -7.39 -7.42 19.98
N TYR A 86 -6.87 -8.21 20.93
CA TYR A 86 -6.11 -9.41 20.62
C TYR A 86 -6.90 -10.43 19.79
N LEU A 87 -8.12 -10.77 20.23
CA LEU A 87 -8.98 -11.74 19.54
C LEU A 87 -9.27 -11.33 18.10
N ASN A 88 -9.66 -10.06 17.89
CA ASN A 88 -9.87 -9.52 16.54
C ASN A 88 -8.58 -9.58 15.69
N TYR A 89 -7.44 -9.21 16.27
CA TYR A 89 -6.16 -9.20 15.55
C TYR A 89 -5.74 -10.61 15.12
N LYS A 90 -5.87 -11.57 16.04
CA LYS A 90 -5.60 -12.99 15.81
C LYS A 90 -6.50 -13.55 14.71
N GLU A 91 -7.80 -13.27 14.78
CA GLU A 91 -8.77 -13.72 13.77
C GLU A 91 -8.43 -13.16 12.38
N ILE A 92 -8.05 -11.89 12.28
CA ILE A 92 -7.61 -11.28 11.02
C ILE A 92 -6.38 -12.01 10.44
N ILE A 93 -5.35 -12.28 11.25
CA ILE A 93 -4.15 -12.98 10.79
C ILE A 93 -4.47 -14.43 10.38
N GLN A 94 -5.27 -15.14 11.16
CA GLN A 94 -5.69 -16.51 10.85
C GLN A 94 -6.50 -16.58 9.56
N GLN A 95 -7.43 -15.65 9.35
CA GLN A 95 -8.20 -15.56 8.12
C GLN A 95 -7.30 -15.22 6.93
N GLN A 96 -6.34 -14.30 7.09
CA GLN A 96 -5.38 -13.98 6.02
C GLN A 96 -4.46 -15.14 5.66
N LEU A 97 -4.07 -15.98 6.63
CA LEU A 97 -3.34 -17.23 6.36
C LEU A 97 -4.22 -18.21 5.58
N LYS A 98 -5.48 -18.39 5.99
CA LYS A 98 -6.45 -19.28 5.32
C LYS A 98 -6.76 -18.83 3.90
N ASP A 99 -6.90 -17.53 3.68
CA ASP A 99 -7.18 -16.92 2.37
C ASP A 99 -5.95 -16.91 1.44
N GLY A 100 -4.77 -17.33 1.93
CA GLY A 100 -3.51 -17.24 1.17
C GLY A 100 -3.13 -15.80 0.84
N ILE A 101 -3.44 -14.87 1.76
CA ILE A 101 -3.01 -13.46 1.71
C ILE A 101 -1.65 -13.31 2.42
N VAL A 102 -1.45 -14.09 3.46
CA VAL A 102 -0.21 -14.20 4.23
C VAL A 102 0.30 -15.63 4.13
N GLU A 103 1.61 -15.82 4.11
CA GLU A 103 2.26 -17.12 4.23
C GLU A 103 3.41 -17.08 5.23
N TYR A 104 3.83 -18.24 5.72
CA TYR A 104 5.02 -18.32 6.56
C TYR A 104 6.26 -17.96 5.74
N ALA A 105 7.13 -17.15 6.32
CA ALA A 105 8.44 -16.91 5.74
C ALA A 105 9.34 -18.10 6.07
N ASN A 106 10.05 -18.61 5.06
CA ASN A 106 11.05 -19.65 5.24
C ASN A 106 12.33 -18.99 5.80
N CYS A 107 12.36 -18.77 7.12
CA CYS A 107 13.58 -18.32 7.78
C CYS A 107 14.45 -19.54 8.11
N GLU A 108 15.73 -19.47 7.76
CA GLU A 108 16.70 -20.47 8.16
C GLU A 108 16.80 -20.54 9.69
N PRO A 109 17.26 -21.68 10.27
CA PRO A 109 17.34 -21.89 11.72
C PRO A 109 18.10 -20.82 12.51
N ASN A 110 18.90 -19.98 11.84
CA ASN A 110 19.70 -18.92 12.43
C ASN A 110 19.07 -17.51 12.37
N ASN A 111 17.79 -17.38 11.99
CA ASN A 111 17.07 -16.08 11.89
C ASN A 111 17.68 -15.05 10.92
N THR A 112 18.64 -15.44 10.08
CA THR A 112 19.12 -14.64 8.93
C THR A 112 18.14 -14.76 7.78
N CYS A 113 16.94 -14.23 7.97
CA CYS A 113 15.96 -14.11 6.91
C CYS A 113 16.33 -12.91 6.04
N PRO A 114 16.71 -13.10 4.75
CA PRO A 114 16.98 -11.98 3.87
C PRO A 114 15.70 -11.17 3.64
N GLY A 115 15.83 -9.85 3.56
CA GLY A 115 14.72 -8.93 3.31
C GLY A 115 14.40 -7.99 4.47
N TYR A 116 13.15 -7.52 4.52
CA TYR A 116 12.75 -6.41 5.37
C TYR A 116 11.51 -6.76 6.21
N PHE A 117 11.59 -6.47 7.51
CA PHE A 117 10.53 -6.71 8.48
C PHE A 117 9.79 -5.41 8.78
N MET A 118 8.55 -5.32 8.33
CA MET A 118 7.65 -4.22 8.61
C MET A 118 7.07 -4.37 10.02
N PRO A 119 7.25 -3.39 10.92
CA PRO A 119 6.43 -3.28 12.10
C PRO A 119 4.96 -3.16 11.70
N HIS A 120 4.05 -3.65 12.53
CA HIS A 120 2.62 -3.55 12.29
C HIS A 120 1.88 -3.10 13.54
N HIS A 121 0.72 -2.49 13.35
CA HIS A 121 -0.12 -1.98 14.42
C HIS A 121 -1.60 -2.10 14.05
N ALA A 122 -2.46 -1.98 15.07
CA ALA A 122 -3.90 -1.91 14.87
C ALA A 122 -4.32 -0.48 14.57
N VAL A 123 -5.15 -0.30 13.54
CA VAL A 123 -5.90 0.92 13.25
C VAL A 123 -7.36 0.61 13.57
N ILE A 124 -7.90 1.28 14.59
CA ILE A 124 -9.29 1.11 15.02
C ILE A 124 -10.13 2.22 14.39
N ARG A 125 -11.21 1.85 13.70
CA ARG A 125 -12.18 2.80 13.15
C ARG A 125 -13.54 2.52 13.77
N GLU A 126 -13.84 3.20 14.86
CA GLU A 126 -15.05 2.96 15.69
C GLU A 126 -16.36 3.25 14.95
N GLN A 127 -16.31 4.09 13.90
CA GLN A 127 -17.49 4.56 13.15
C GLN A 127 -17.90 3.67 11.96
N LYS A 128 -17.24 2.53 11.70
CA LYS A 128 -17.63 1.61 10.61
C LYS A 128 -18.45 0.42 11.13
N GLU A 129 -19.57 0.12 10.47
CA GLU A 129 -20.40 -1.06 10.75
C GLU A 129 -19.65 -2.38 10.51
N THR A 130 -18.75 -2.42 9.52
CA THR A 130 -17.95 -3.61 9.19
C THR A 130 -16.44 -3.37 9.40
N THR A 131 -15.82 -4.28 10.17
CA THR A 131 -14.38 -4.40 10.48
C THR A 131 -13.79 -3.22 11.28
N LYS A 132 -14.06 -3.19 12.59
CA LYS A 132 -13.58 -2.19 13.56
C LYS A 132 -12.05 -2.11 13.67
N VAL A 133 -11.33 -3.19 13.38
CA VAL A 133 -9.87 -3.28 13.49
C VAL A 133 -9.26 -3.61 12.13
N ARG A 134 -8.20 -2.88 11.74
CA ARG A 134 -7.39 -3.16 10.57
C ARG A 134 -5.92 -3.25 10.95
N ILE A 135 -5.17 -4.08 10.26
CA ILE A 135 -3.72 -4.20 10.41
C ILE A 135 -3.07 -3.24 9.41
N CYS A 136 -2.25 -2.32 9.90
CA CYS A 136 -1.45 -1.41 9.09
C CYS A 136 0.03 -1.67 9.35
N PHE A 137 0.82 -1.67 8.28
CA PHE A 137 2.26 -1.89 8.32
C PHE A 137 3.00 -0.55 8.25
N ASP A 138 4.09 -0.42 9.00
CA ASP A 138 4.95 0.76 8.99
C ASP A 138 6.17 0.49 8.10
N ALA A 139 5.99 0.68 6.79
CA ALA A 139 7.08 0.56 5.82
C ALA A 139 8.02 1.78 5.79
N SER A 140 7.76 2.79 6.63
CA SER A 140 8.66 3.95 6.83
C SER A 140 9.66 3.74 7.96
N SER A 141 9.53 2.63 8.70
CA SER A 141 10.39 2.30 9.83
C SER A 141 11.85 2.10 9.40
N LYS A 142 12.78 2.73 10.10
CA LYS A 142 14.22 2.59 9.82
C LYS A 142 15.04 2.88 11.06
N SER A 143 16.22 2.25 11.12
CA SER A 143 17.26 2.61 12.07
C SER A 143 17.86 3.98 11.72
N LYS A 144 18.55 4.60 12.68
CA LYS A 144 19.22 5.89 12.46
C LYS A 144 20.22 5.76 11.31
N SER A 145 20.18 6.71 10.37
CA SER A 145 21.05 6.75 9.18
C SER A 145 20.86 5.58 8.19
N GLN A 146 19.73 4.89 8.25
CA GLN A 146 19.36 3.84 7.28
C GLN A 146 18.19 4.29 6.41
N VAL A 147 17.97 3.60 5.29
CA VAL A 147 16.81 3.78 4.42
C VAL A 147 15.67 2.84 4.83
N SER A 148 14.43 3.29 4.70
CA SER A 148 13.24 2.46 4.87
C SER A 148 12.78 1.86 3.54
N LEU A 149 11.86 0.90 3.61
CA LEU A 149 11.21 0.36 2.42
C LEU A 149 10.53 1.46 1.61
N ASN A 150 9.77 2.36 2.25
CA ASN A 150 9.10 3.46 1.55
C ASN A 150 10.09 4.46 0.90
N ASP A 151 11.29 4.64 1.45
CA ASP A 151 12.28 5.53 0.83
C ASP A 151 12.74 4.98 -0.53
N LEU A 152 12.88 3.65 -0.64
CA LEU A 152 13.32 2.94 -1.85
C LEU A 152 12.19 2.63 -2.84
N LEU A 153 10.95 2.98 -2.52
CA LEU A 153 9.79 2.76 -3.38
C LEU A 153 9.24 4.08 -3.92
N TYR A 154 8.89 4.09 -5.20
CA TYR A 154 8.06 5.16 -5.78
C TYR A 154 6.66 5.07 -5.19
N SER A 155 6.15 6.19 -4.68
CA SER A 155 4.74 6.30 -4.34
C SER A 155 3.84 6.14 -5.57
N GLY A 156 4.40 6.42 -6.75
CA GLY A 156 3.68 6.54 -8.01
C GLY A 156 2.94 7.88 -8.15
N PRO A 157 2.53 8.23 -9.37
CA PRO A 157 1.66 9.38 -9.61
C PRO A 157 0.33 9.25 -8.88
N ASN A 158 -0.29 10.39 -8.56
CA ASN A 158 -1.64 10.38 -8.04
C ASN A 158 -2.64 10.09 -9.17
N LEU A 159 -3.07 8.84 -9.26
CA LEU A 159 -4.09 8.43 -10.22
C LEU A 159 -5.52 8.59 -9.68
N ASN A 160 -5.69 9.11 -8.48
CA ASN A 160 -7.04 9.26 -7.95
C ASN A 160 -7.80 10.34 -8.72
N PRO A 161 -9.05 10.08 -9.09
CA PRO A 161 -9.92 11.09 -9.69
C PRO A 161 -10.07 12.31 -8.77
N GLU A 162 -10.20 13.49 -9.37
CA GLU A 162 -10.51 14.70 -8.63
C GLU A 162 -11.88 14.60 -7.95
N LEU A 163 -11.93 14.71 -6.62
CA LEU A 163 -13.16 14.59 -5.84
C LEU A 163 -14.27 15.52 -6.33
N LEU A 164 -13.92 16.76 -6.70
CA LEU A 164 -14.89 17.72 -7.24
C LEU A 164 -15.51 17.22 -8.55
N ARG A 165 -14.69 16.69 -9.47
CA ARG A 165 -15.16 16.10 -10.73
C ARG A 165 -16.09 14.92 -10.49
N ILE A 166 -15.77 14.05 -9.52
CA ILE A 166 -16.65 12.94 -9.12
C ILE A 166 -17.99 13.49 -8.63
N VAL A 167 -18.00 14.41 -7.67
CA VAL A 167 -19.24 14.96 -7.07
C VAL A 167 -20.10 15.66 -8.12
N LEU A 168 -19.50 16.43 -9.04
CA LEU A 168 -20.23 17.08 -10.12
C LEU A 168 -20.90 16.05 -11.04
N LYS A 169 -20.18 15.00 -11.47
CA LYS A 169 -20.73 13.92 -12.29
C LYS A 169 -21.86 13.17 -11.59
N PHE A 170 -21.71 12.91 -10.28
CA PHE A 170 -22.75 12.32 -9.45
C PHE A 170 -24.07 13.12 -9.45
N ARG A 171 -24.02 14.45 -9.69
CA ARG A 171 -25.19 15.32 -9.75
C ARG A 171 -25.82 15.46 -11.14
N ILE A 172 -25.13 15.04 -12.21
CA ILE A 172 -25.67 15.13 -13.58
C ILE A 172 -26.76 14.08 -13.81
N GLY A 173 -26.56 12.86 -13.29
CA GLY A 173 -27.49 11.75 -13.45
C GLY A 173 -28.66 11.82 -12.46
N LYS A 174 -29.84 11.34 -12.88
CA LYS A 174 -30.99 11.13 -11.97
C LYS A 174 -30.76 9.99 -10.96
N ILE A 175 -29.92 9.03 -11.32
CA ILE A 175 -29.62 7.83 -10.55
C ILE A 175 -28.10 7.71 -10.43
N ALA A 176 -27.61 7.54 -9.21
CA ALA A 176 -26.21 7.27 -8.92
C ALA A 176 -26.05 5.85 -8.38
N MET A 177 -25.03 5.14 -8.84
CA MET A 177 -24.65 3.83 -8.32
C MET A 177 -23.34 3.94 -7.56
N CYS A 178 -23.30 3.35 -6.37
CA CYS A 178 -22.11 3.29 -5.53
C CYS A 178 -21.82 1.82 -5.23
N ALA A 179 -20.54 1.44 -5.29
CA ALA A 179 -20.07 0.14 -4.87
C ALA A 179 -18.73 0.30 -4.13
N ASP A 180 -18.52 -0.50 -3.09
CA ASP A 180 -17.23 -0.57 -2.37
C ASP A 180 -16.54 -1.88 -2.73
N ILE A 181 -15.26 -1.80 -3.10
CA ILE A 181 -14.44 -3.00 -3.34
C ILE A 181 -13.88 -3.42 -2.00
N GLN A 182 -14.55 -4.38 -1.36
CA GLN A 182 -14.11 -4.92 -0.09
C GLN A 182 -12.68 -5.46 -0.21
N ARG A 183 -11.79 -5.05 0.70
CA ARG A 183 -10.38 -5.51 0.77
C ARG A 183 -9.60 -5.32 -0.54
N ALA A 184 -9.90 -4.29 -1.33
CA ALA A 184 -9.33 -4.05 -2.67
C ALA A 184 -7.80 -4.28 -2.80
N PHE A 185 -6.98 -3.76 -1.89
CA PHE A 185 -5.52 -3.98 -1.93
C PHE A 185 -5.15 -5.47 -1.80
N LEU A 186 -5.89 -6.23 -0.99
CA LEU A 186 -5.62 -7.64 -0.75
C LEU A 186 -6.03 -8.53 -1.93
N GLU A 187 -6.76 -8.00 -2.91
CA GLU A 187 -7.02 -8.70 -4.17
C GLU A 187 -5.83 -8.63 -5.14
N ILE A 188 -4.85 -7.76 -4.92
CA ILE A 188 -3.69 -7.63 -5.79
C ILE A 188 -2.52 -8.42 -5.20
N GLY A 189 -1.99 -9.37 -5.97
CA GLY A 189 -0.81 -10.15 -5.64
C GLY A 189 0.49 -9.37 -5.79
N ILE A 190 1.47 -9.74 -4.96
CA ILE A 190 2.87 -9.34 -5.11
C ILE A 190 3.66 -10.55 -5.60
N LYS A 191 4.50 -10.38 -6.62
CA LYS A 191 5.36 -11.45 -7.14
C LYS A 191 6.34 -11.96 -6.08
N GLU A 192 6.65 -13.25 -6.13
CA GLU A 192 7.43 -13.97 -5.10
C GLU A 192 8.73 -13.25 -4.71
N ASN A 193 9.47 -12.75 -5.69
CA ASN A 193 10.78 -12.10 -5.49
C ASN A 193 10.73 -10.89 -4.55
N ASP A 194 9.60 -10.18 -4.51
CA ASP A 194 9.44 -8.97 -3.70
C ASP A 194 8.81 -9.25 -2.33
N ARG A 195 8.18 -10.43 -2.13
CA ARG A 195 7.49 -10.76 -0.86
C ARG A 195 8.43 -10.77 0.34
N LYS A 196 9.72 -11.04 0.13
CA LYS A 196 10.76 -10.95 1.17
C LYS A 196 10.93 -9.54 1.76
N TYR A 197 10.45 -8.49 1.10
CA TYR A 197 10.47 -7.13 1.64
C TYR A 197 9.20 -6.79 2.42
N LEU A 198 8.20 -7.67 2.38
CA LEU A 198 6.91 -7.50 3.02
C LEU A 198 6.74 -8.50 4.18
N GLN A 199 7.81 -8.73 4.95
CA GLN A 199 7.79 -9.62 6.10
C GLN A 199 7.28 -8.89 7.34
N PHE A 200 6.72 -9.63 8.29
CA PHE A 200 6.36 -9.14 9.61
C PHE A 200 6.43 -10.26 10.65
N LEU A 201 6.53 -9.89 11.92
CA LEU A 201 6.73 -10.84 13.01
C LEU A 201 5.41 -11.21 13.68
N TRP A 202 5.23 -12.48 14.01
CA TRP A 202 4.07 -12.96 14.74
C TRP A 202 4.45 -14.02 15.77
N GLY A 203 3.92 -13.88 16.98
CA GLY A 203 4.19 -14.81 18.09
C GLY A 203 3.30 -16.04 18.08
N GLN A 204 3.61 -17.00 18.96
CA GLN A 204 2.68 -18.10 19.24
C GLN A 204 1.52 -17.58 20.09
N ASP A 205 0.33 -18.13 19.89
CA ASP A 205 -0.86 -17.81 20.68
C ASP A 205 -0.82 -18.52 22.05
N ASN A 206 -1.10 -17.79 23.14
CA ASN A 206 -1.30 -18.35 24.48
C ASN A 206 -2.75 -18.29 24.96
N GLY A 207 -3.69 -17.96 24.06
CA GLY A 207 -5.11 -17.79 24.33
C GLY A 207 -5.53 -16.34 24.56
N THR A 208 -4.71 -15.54 25.25
CA THR A 208 -5.08 -14.15 25.61
C THR A 208 -4.14 -13.07 25.07
N CYS A 209 -2.92 -13.46 24.70
CA CYS A 209 -1.93 -12.62 24.05
C CYS A 209 -0.91 -13.49 23.32
N LEU A 210 0.15 -12.88 22.79
CA LEU A 210 1.26 -13.61 22.19
C LEU A 210 2.22 -14.11 23.27
N ASP A 211 2.64 -15.37 23.13
CA ASP A 211 3.75 -15.96 23.85
C ASP A 211 5.07 -15.56 23.17
N LEU A 212 5.71 -14.53 23.73
CA LEU A 212 6.97 -13.95 23.23
C LEU A 212 8.16 -14.22 24.17
N GLU A 213 7.92 -14.85 25.32
CA GLU A 213 8.94 -15.11 26.35
C GLU A 213 9.51 -16.52 26.15
N GLY A 214 10.76 -16.60 25.70
CA GLY A 214 11.49 -17.88 25.56
C GLY A 214 11.12 -18.74 24.35
N LYS A 215 10.17 -18.33 23.51
CA LYS A 215 9.78 -19.04 22.28
C LYS A 215 10.23 -18.34 21.00
N PRO A 216 10.45 -19.10 19.90
CA PRO A 216 10.82 -18.52 18.62
C PRO A 216 9.68 -17.68 18.04
N ILE A 217 9.96 -16.42 17.74
CA ILE A 217 9.05 -15.52 17.02
C ILE A 217 9.03 -15.96 15.57
N ARG A 218 7.83 -16.18 15.02
CA ARG A 218 7.68 -16.60 13.62
C ARG A 218 7.67 -15.39 12.70
N ALA A 219 8.21 -15.56 11.51
CA ALA A 219 8.11 -14.59 10.44
C ALA A 219 7.00 -15.00 9.47
N LEU A 220 6.18 -14.02 9.09
CA LEU A 220 5.14 -14.11 8.08
C LEU A 220 5.50 -13.15 6.95
N LYS A 221 5.04 -13.42 5.73
CA LYS A 221 5.18 -12.50 4.59
C LYS A 221 3.86 -12.28 3.87
N MET A 222 3.64 -11.06 3.40
CA MET A 222 2.46 -10.70 2.62
C MET A 222 2.62 -11.18 1.18
N LYS A 223 1.61 -11.89 0.67
CA LYS A 223 1.47 -12.25 -0.76
C LYS A 223 0.69 -11.21 -1.55
N ARG A 224 0.09 -10.25 -0.86
CA ARG A 224 -0.80 -9.23 -1.41
C ARG A 224 -0.31 -7.85 -1.03
N VAL A 225 -0.80 -6.82 -1.73
CA VAL A 225 -0.47 -5.42 -1.45
C VAL A 225 -0.93 -5.08 -0.02
N PRO A 226 -0.01 -4.77 0.92
CA PRO A 226 -0.38 -4.43 2.28
C PRO A 226 -0.82 -2.97 2.41
N PHE A 227 -1.54 -2.66 3.49
CA PHE A 227 -1.77 -1.28 3.91
C PHE A 227 -0.53 -0.71 4.60
N GLY A 228 -0.14 0.51 4.23
CA GLY A 228 0.94 1.26 4.88
C GLY A 228 2.27 1.29 4.11
N VAL A 229 2.33 0.64 2.94
CA VAL A 229 3.38 0.88 1.94
C VAL A 229 2.94 2.04 1.04
N ASN A 230 3.87 2.95 0.71
CA ASN A 230 3.57 4.18 0.00
C ASN A 230 3.05 3.98 -1.44
N CYS A 231 3.46 2.91 -2.11
CA CYS A 231 3.07 2.58 -3.48
C CYS A 231 1.71 1.88 -3.57
N SER A 232 1.16 1.39 -2.44
CA SER A 232 -0.09 0.63 -2.43
C SER A 232 -1.27 1.37 -3.07
N PRO A 233 -1.54 2.67 -2.79
CA PRO A 233 -2.63 3.42 -3.41
C PRO A 233 -2.50 3.49 -4.94
N PHE A 234 -1.29 3.78 -5.44
CA PHE A 234 -1.03 3.80 -6.87
C PHE A 234 -1.23 2.43 -7.50
N ILE A 235 -0.69 1.35 -6.89
CA ILE A 235 -0.84 -0.01 -7.41
C ILE A 235 -2.32 -0.37 -7.57
N LEU A 236 -3.16 -0.02 -6.60
CA LEU A 236 -4.60 -0.26 -6.69
C LEU A 236 -5.25 0.54 -7.83
N ALA A 237 -5.02 1.85 -7.88
CA ALA A 237 -5.60 2.71 -8.90
C ALA A 237 -5.15 2.31 -10.31
N ALA A 238 -3.86 2.05 -10.49
CA ALA A 238 -3.30 1.59 -11.76
C ALA A 238 -3.89 0.23 -12.17
N THR A 239 -4.03 -0.71 -11.24
CA THR A 239 -4.68 -2.02 -11.51
C THR A 239 -6.12 -1.85 -11.99
N ILE A 240 -6.90 -0.98 -11.33
CA ILE A 240 -8.28 -0.69 -11.73
C ILE A 240 -8.31 -0.13 -13.16
N ARG A 241 -7.46 0.86 -13.46
CA ARG A 241 -7.37 1.46 -14.81
C ARG A 241 -6.95 0.41 -15.84
N THR A 242 -5.95 -0.43 -15.55
CA THR A 242 -5.54 -1.54 -16.43
C THR A 242 -6.68 -2.54 -16.65
N HIS A 243 -7.49 -2.82 -15.62
CA HIS A 243 -8.65 -3.69 -15.76
C HIS A 243 -9.73 -3.07 -16.65
N LEU A 244 -10.07 -1.81 -16.43
CA LEU A 244 -11.06 -1.10 -17.23
C LEU A 244 -10.63 -1.01 -18.71
N LYS A 245 -9.34 -0.75 -19.00
CA LYS A 245 -8.80 -0.75 -20.38
C LYS A 245 -9.06 -2.05 -21.15
N LYS A 246 -9.22 -3.20 -20.47
CA LYS A 246 -9.52 -4.50 -21.12
C LYS A 246 -10.96 -4.63 -21.61
N TYR A 247 -11.88 -3.83 -21.10
CA TYR A 247 -13.31 -3.92 -21.42
C TYR A 247 -13.86 -2.59 -21.99
N PRO A 248 -13.26 -2.04 -23.07
CA PRO A 248 -13.66 -0.73 -23.61
C PRO A 248 -15.06 -0.72 -24.24
N HIS A 249 -15.57 -1.91 -24.58
CA HIS A 249 -16.88 -2.11 -25.20
C HIS A 249 -18.04 -2.02 -24.22
N LEU A 250 -17.80 -2.06 -22.91
CA LEU A 250 -18.85 -1.93 -21.91
C LEU A 250 -19.07 -0.44 -21.60
N GLU A 251 -20.32 0.02 -21.68
CA GLU A 251 -20.71 1.40 -21.37
C GLU A 251 -20.31 1.79 -19.93
N VAL A 252 -20.40 0.84 -18.99
CA VAL A 252 -19.99 1.05 -17.60
C VAL A 252 -18.51 1.39 -17.48
N THR A 253 -17.65 0.76 -18.27
CA THR A 253 -16.20 1.03 -18.27
C THR A 253 -15.91 2.45 -18.74
N GLN A 254 -16.63 2.91 -19.77
CA GLN A 254 -16.48 4.28 -20.29
C GLN A 254 -16.87 5.31 -19.22
N LYS A 255 -17.95 5.05 -18.48
CA LYS A 255 -18.36 5.90 -17.35
C LYS A 255 -17.37 5.85 -16.18
N LEU A 256 -16.75 4.70 -15.92
CA LEU A 256 -15.80 4.50 -14.82
C LEU A 256 -14.41 5.06 -15.12
N ASN A 257 -13.86 4.89 -16.33
CA ASN A 257 -12.58 5.49 -16.76
C ASN A 257 -12.56 7.02 -16.61
N ASP A 258 -13.75 7.60 -16.62
CA ASP A 258 -14.01 9.01 -16.51
C ASP A 258 -13.99 9.52 -15.05
N ILE A 259 -13.89 8.59 -14.10
CA ILE A 259 -14.00 8.74 -12.64
C ILE A 259 -12.92 7.86 -11.94
N CYS A 260 -11.98 7.22 -12.65
CA CYS A 260 -10.94 6.31 -12.13
C CYS A 260 -9.63 6.49 -12.89
#